data_AF-A0A7S3VH26-F1
#
_entry.id   AF-A0A7S3VH26-F1
#
_cell.length_a   1.000
_cell.length_b   1.000
_cell.length_c   1.000
_cell.angle_alpha   90.00
_cell.angle_beta   90.00
_cell.angle_gamma   90.00
#
_symmetry.space_group_name_H-M   'P 1'
#
loop_
_entity.id
_entity.type
_entity.pdbx_description
1 polymer ?
#
loop_
_entity_poly.entity_id
_entity_poly.type
_entity_poly.pdbx_seq_one_letter_code
_entity_poly.pdbx_strand_id
1 'polypeptide(L)'
;GAHAACEEAAAAAVAADVHRRLSELAKGVYDTEVAPQALQYMRCVPAAFLRLVLAGAGASAGTAASAAAARVRGNAASGLAPSGGAGAGDGVGAGPARLFPAPVLPSQNLKACLARADKDVRAQRAMQEWHLRLMYMTYEALGAMRISEMFEIVVDYPDSHPAVLDMAACLRNTNLHSRFVSSFRVALCSRLLHAGAHARDIVHQYVATIRVLREIDPSGALLAAVASPLRRYLRQRPDTARCVVALVTKGDGDGNPSLLEELQQGAADAAAAGGRDEDDAA
;
A
#
# COMPACT_ATOMS: atom_id res chain seq x y z
N GLY A 1 -22.63 25.11 12.72
CA GLY A 1 -21.47 26.02 12.78
C GLY A 1 -20.28 25.32 13.42
N ALA A 2 -20.13 25.42 14.75
CA ALA A 2 -18.92 25.00 15.46
C ALA A 2 -18.65 23.47 15.47
N HIS A 3 -19.69 22.63 15.52
CA HIS A 3 -19.52 21.17 15.55
C HIS A 3 -18.91 20.61 14.27
N ALA A 4 -19.36 21.10 13.10
CA ALA A 4 -18.84 20.69 11.80
C ALA A 4 -17.37 21.11 11.60
N ALA A 5 -17.00 22.31 12.07
CA ALA A 5 -15.62 22.79 12.00
C ALA A 5 -14.66 21.96 12.90
N CYS A 6 -15.13 21.53 14.08
CA CYS A 6 -14.36 20.65 14.96
C CYS A 6 -14.15 19.26 14.34
N GLU A 7 -15.19 18.73 13.70
CA GLU A 7 -15.17 17.44 13.03
C GLU A 7 -14.19 17.42 11.83
N GLU A 8 -14.21 18.49 11.03
CA GLU A 8 -13.30 18.67 9.90
C GLU A 8 -11.84 18.82 10.34
N ALA A 9 -11.58 19.61 11.39
CA ALA A 9 -10.24 19.77 11.96
C ALA A 9 -9.71 18.45 12.53
N ALA A 10 -10.55 17.66 13.20
CA ALA A 10 -10.18 16.33 13.68
C ALA A 10 -9.89 15.37 12.53
N ALA A 11 -10.69 15.40 11.45
CA ALA A 11 -10.45 14.59 10.25
C ALA A 11 -9.10 14.92 9.61
N ALA A 12 -8.81 16.22 9.45
CA ALA A 12 -7.56 16.70 8.88
C ALA A 12 -6.34 16.31 9.74
N ALA A 13 -6.44 16.43 11.07
CA ALA A 13 -5.38 16.04 11.98
C ALA A 13 -5.09 14.52 11.93
N VAL A 14 -6.14 13.70 11.91
CA VAL A 14 -5.99 12.25 11.77
C VAL A 14 -5.40 11.89 10.41
N ALA A 15 -5.89 12.49 9.32
CA ALA A 15 -5.36 12.26 7.98
C ALA A 15 -3.86 12.64 7.89
N ALA A 16 -3.44 13.75 8.51
CA ALA A 16 -2.05 14.16 8.54
C ALA A 16 -1.16 13.19 9.35
N ASP A 17 -1.62 12.68 10.50
CA ASP A 17 -0.86 11.68 11.27
C ASP A 17 -0.74 10.34 10.51
N VAL A 18 -1.83 9.92 9.86
CA VAL A 18 -1.85 8.71 9.02
C VAL A 18 -0.88 8.84 7.87
N HIS A 19 -0.94 9.95 7.14
CA HIS A 19 -0.03 10.21 6.02
C HIS A 19 1.43 10.23 6.48
N ARG A 20 1.74 10.91 7.59
CA ARG A 20 3.09 10.97 8.15
C ARG A 20 3.61 9.58 8.52
N ARG A 21 2.82 8.78 9.25
CA ARG A 21 3.21 7.41 9.64
C ARG A 21 3.37 6.47 8.46
N LEU A 22 2.46 6.54 7.48
CA LEU A 22 2.58 5.77 6.24
C LEU A 22 3.86 6.12 5.49
N SER A 23 4.19 7.42 5.39
CA SER A 23 5.41 7.88 4.74
C SER A 23 6.68 7.41 5.45
N GLU A 24 6.69 7.39 6.79
CA GLU A 24 7.82 6.89 7.58
C GLU A 24 8.07 5.38 7.39
N LEU A 25 7.02 4.59 7.14
CA LEU A 25 7.09 3.14 7.12
C LEU A 25 7.11 2.52 5.72
N ALA A 26 6.42 3.14 4.75
CA ALA A 26 6.19 2.56 3.43
C ALA A 26 7.19 3.08 2.38
N LYS A 27 7.71 4.29 2.56
CA LYS A 27 8.48 4.98 1.53
C LYS A 27 9.77 4.22 1.22
N GLY A 28 9.97 3.84 -0.03
CA GLY A 28 11.12 3.06 -0.49
C GLY A 28 11.18 1.61 0.03
N VAL A 29 10.13 1.11 0.68
CA VAL A 29 10.03 -0.28 1.17
C VAL A 29 8.99 -1.00 0.32
N TYR A 30 9.39 -2.03 -0.42
CA TYR A 30 8.52 -2.72 -1.39
C TYR A 30 8.34 -4.23 -1.15
N ASP A 31 9.18 -4.80 -0.29
CA ASP A 31 9.28 -6.22 0.06
C ASP A 31 8.25 -6.66 1.13
N THR A 32 7.42 -5.74 1.61
CA THR A 32 6.41 -6.01 2.65
C THR A 32 5.08 -5.32 2.35
N GLU A 33 3.98 -6.01 2.66
CA GLU A 33 2.63 -5.45 2.51
C GLU A 33 2.34 -4.44 3.64
N VAL A 34 2.08 -3.19 3.27
CA VAL A 34 1.81 -2.11 4.22
C VAL A 34 0.32 -1.91 4.42
N ALA A 35 -0.52 -2.11 3.38
CA ALA A 35 -1.94 -1.81 3.45
C ALA A 35 -2.68 -2.59 4.55
N PRO A 36 -2.53 -3.92 4.71
CA PRO A 36 -3.23 -4.67 5.75
C PRO A 36 -2.85 -4.19 7.15
N GLN A 37 -1.57 -3.91 7.37
CA GLN A 37 -1.05 -3.46 8.66
C GLN A 37 -1.51 -2.04 8.99
N ALA A 38 -1.50 -1.14 8.00
CA ALA A 38 -1.99 0.22 8.14
C ALA A 38 -3.48 0.25 8.46
N LEU A 39 -4.29 -0.55 7.77
CA LEU A 39 -5.73 -0.66 8.03
C LEU A 39 -6.01 -1.24 9.41
N GLN A 40 -5.23 -2.23 9.86
CA GLN A 40 -5.34 -2.76 11.21
C GLN A 40 -5.03 -1.68 12.27
N TYR A 41 -3.96 -0.93 12.09
CA TYR A 41 -3.63 0.22 12.95
C TYR A 41 -4.78 1.25 12.96
N MET A 42 -5.34 1.55 11.79
CA MET A 42 -6.47 2.46 11.64
C MET A 42 -7.79 1.98 12.20
N ARG A 43 -7.99 0.68 12.40
CA ARG A 43 -9.15 0.17 13.16
C ARG A 43 -9.03 0.46 14.64
N CYS A 44 -7.81 0.61 15.15
CA CYS A 44 -7.54 0.71 16.58
C CYS A 44 -7.32 2.15 17.08
N VAL A 45 -6.86 3.07 16.22
CA VAL A 45 -6.52 4.47 16.57
C VAL A 45 -7.74 5.41 16.72
N PRO A 46 -8.81 5.33 15.92
CA PRO A 46 -9.90 6.31 15.93
C PRO A 46 -11.08 5.93 16.82
N ALA A 47 -11.36 4.65 17.08
CA ALA A 47 -12.60 4.28 17.77
C ALA A 47 -12.69 4.85 19.18
N ALA A 48 -11.59 4.84 19.96
CA ALA A 48 -11.59 5.39 21.31
C ALA A 48 -11.63 6.93 21.34
N PHE A 49 -10.87 7.58 20.44
CA PHE A 49 -10.80 9.03 20.34
C PHE A 49 -12.07 9.64 19.73
N LEU A 50 -12.55 9.10 18.61
CA LEU A 50 -13.80 9.52 17.97
C LEU A 50 -15.00 9.21 18.86
N ARG A 51 -15.03 8.09 19.62
CA ARG A 51 -16.09 7.87 20.62
C ARG A 51 -16.05 8.92 21.73
N LEU A 52 -14.89 9.34 22.19
CA LEU A 52 -14.76 10.42 23.19
C LEU A 52 -15.17 11.79 22.63
N VAL A 53 -14.79 12.09 21.38
CA VAL A 53 -15.15 13.35 20.70
C VAL A 53 -16.65 13.39 20.36
N LEU A 54 -17.22 12.29 19.87
CA LEU A 54 -18.64 12.16 19.52
C LEU A 54 -19.56 11.99 20.74
N ALA A 55 -19.12 11.33 21.82
CA ALA A 55 -19.88 11.23 23.07
C ALA A 55 -19.75 12.49 23.95
N GLY A 56 -18.81 13.38 23.65
CA GLY A 56 -18.40 14.51 24.49
C GLY A 56 -19.09 15.86 24.22
N ALA A 57 -20.11 15.94 23.36
CA ALA A 57 -20.86 17.19 23.12
C ALA A 57 -21.83 17.56 24.26
N GLY A 58 -21.38 17.40 25.52
CA GLY A 58 -22.06 17.77 26.76
C GLY A 58 -21.08 18.37 27.77
N ALA A 59 -20.64 19.60 27.49
CA ALA A 59 -20.19 20.65 28.41
C ALA A 59 -19.18 20.37 29.57
N SER A 60 -18.59 19.18 29.73
CA SER A 60 -17.64 18.93 30.85
C SER A 60 -16.37 18.15 30.51
N ALA A 61 -16.15 17.77 29.24
CA ALA A 61 -15.03 16.93 28.81
C ALA A 61 -13.79 17.69 28.27
N GLY A 62 -13.76 19.02 28.37
CA GLY A 62 -12.70 19.86 27.77
C GLY A 62 -11.30 19.63 28.36
N THR A 63 -11.20 19.20 29.62
CA THR A 63 -9.92 18.96 30.31
C THR A 63 -9.38 17.54 30.12
N ALA A 64 -10.24 16.53 29.92
CA ALA A 64 -9.82 15.13 29.79
C ALA A 64 -9.32 14.78 28.38
N ALA A 65 -9.94 15.35 27.33
CA ALA A 65 -9.53 15.12 25.94
C ALA A 65 -8.16 15.74 25.62
N SER A 66 -7.87 16.93 26.18
CA SER A 66 -6.56 17.60 26.08
C SER A 66 -5.43 16.76 26.70
N ALA A 67 -5.67 16.15 27.87
CA ALA A 67 -4.71 15.28 28.54
C ALA A 67 -4.47 13.95 27.80
N ALA A 68 -5.48 13.41 27.12
CA ALA A 68 -5.34 12.19 26.31
C ALA A 68 -4.55 12.44 25.00
N ALA A 69 -4.81 13.55 24.32
CA ALA A 69 -4.05 13.97 23.14
C ALA A 69 -2.56 14.26 23.48
N ALA A 70 -2.30 14.87 24.65
CA ALA A 70 -0.93 15.10 25.13
C ALA A 70 -0.16 13.80 25.44
N ARG A 71 -0.83 12.75 25.95
CA ARG A 71 -0.21 11.43 26.20
C ARG A 71 0.10 10.65 24.93
N VAL A 72 -0.74 10.76 23.90
CA VAL A 72 -0.44 10.20 22.57
C VAL A 72 0.79 10.87 21.95
N ARG A 73 0.96 12.18 22.16
CA ARG A 73 2.16 12.93 21.76
C ARG A 73 3.42 12.52 22.54
N GLY A 74 3.31 12.29 23.84
CA GLY A 74 4.43 11.91 24.72
C GLY A 74 4.98 10.51 24.45
N ASN A 75 4.13 9.55 24.10
CA ASN A 75 4.57 8.17 23.79
C ASN A 75 5.21 8.03 22.41
N ALA A 76 4.98 8.97 21.47
CA ALA A 76 5.68 8.97 20.18
C ALA A 76 7.14 9.44 20.30
N ALA A 77 7.47 10.23 21.34
CA ALA A 77 8.80 10.79 21.53
C ALA A 77 9.77 9.90 22.34
N SER A 78 9.28 8.83 22.99
CA SER A 78 10.10 7.98 23.88
C SER A 78 10.60 6.68 23.25
N GLY A 79 10.56 6.57 21.91
CA GLY A 79 10.96 5.35 21.18
C GLY A 79 12.43 5.29 20.74
N LEU A 80 13.28 6.25 21.11
CA LEU A 80 14.70 6.22 20.79
C LEU A 80 15.55 6.38 22.05
N ALA A 81 16.07 5.26 22.55
CA ALA A 81 17.35 5.22 23.25
C ALA A 81 18.05 3.89 22.95
N PRO A 82 19.33 3.89 22.54
CA PRO A 82 20.12 2.68 22.31
C PRO A 82 20.85 2.30 23.61
N SER A 83 20.87 1.01 23.96
CA SER A 83 21.92 0.48 24.84
C SER A 83 22.03 -1.03 24.67
N GLY A 84 23.20 -1.47 24.21
CA GLY A 84 23.56 -2.88 24.10
C GLY A 84 23.81 -3.55 25.44
N GLY A 85 23.90 -4.88 25.39
CA GLY A 85 24.29 -5.74 26.51
C GLY A 85 23.78 -7.17 26.32
N ALA A 86 24.70 -8.11 26.19
CA ALA A 86 24.53 -9.50 25.77
C ALA A 86 23.64 -10.39 26.65
N GLY A 87 23.06 -11.43 26.03
CA GLY A 87 22.46 -12.58 26.71
C GLY A 87 21.92 -13.60 25.70
N ALA A 88 22.62 -14.72 25.55
CA ALA A 88 22.24 -15.85 24.72
C ALA A 88 21.03 -16.62 25.29
N GLY A 89 20.15 -17.15 24.42
CA GLY A 89 19.08 -18.08 24.80
C GLY A 89 17.95 -18.19 23.77
N ASP A 90 18.07 -19.19 22.89
CA ASP A 90 17.04 -20.00 22.21
C ASP A 90 15.69 -19.39 21.78
N GLY A 91 15.56 -19.19 20.46
CA GLY A 91 14.62 -19.94 19.63
C GLY A 91 13.13 -19.89 19.96
N VAL A 92 12.46 -18.76 19.73
CA VAL A 92 11.03 -18.72 19.40
C VAL A 92 10.84 -17.77 18.23
N GLY A 93 10.25 -18.27 17.13
CA GLY A 93 10.10 -17.58 15.86
C GLY A 93 9.57 -16.15 16.02
N ALA A 94 10.41 -15.19 15.64
CA ALA A 94 10.00 -13.81 15.47
C ALA A 94 8.99 -13.74 14.32
N GLY A 95 7.70 -13.67 14.64
CA GLY A 95 6.69 -13.24 13.67
C GLY A 95 7.10 -11.90 13.05
N PRO A 96 6.60 -11.57 11.84
CA PRO A 96 7.05 -10.38 11.12
C PRO A 96 6.98 -9.16 12.02
N ALA A 97 8.10 -8.42 12.10
CA ALA A 97 8.19 -7.20 12.88
C ALA A 97 7.00 -6.31 12.50
N ARG A 98 6.18 -5.95 13.50
CA ARG A 98 5.01 -5.10 13.25
C ARG A 98 5.50 -3.75 12.77
N LEU A 99 5.17 -3.35 11.54
CA LEU A 99 5.50 -2.02 11.03
C LEU A 99 4.83 -0.93 11.86
N PHE A 100 3.69 -1.25 12.49
CA PHE A 100 2.95 -0.35 13.37
C PHE A 100 2.99 -0.81 14.84
N PRO A 101 3.40 0.06 15.79
CA PRO A 101 3.27 -0.25 17.21
C PRO A 101 1.80 -0.39 17.59
N ALA A 102 1.49 -1.40 18.41
CA ALA A 102 0.13 -1.63 18.88
C ALA A 102 -0.35 -0.41 19.71
N PRO A 103 -1.56 0.12 19.46
CA PRO A 103 -2.07 1.22 20.27
C PRO A 103 -2.29 0.77 21.71
N VAL A 104 -1.92 1.64 22.65
CA VAL A 104 -2.07 1.40 24.09
C VAL A 104 -3.55 1.23 24.41
N LEU A 105 -3.92 0.07 24.99
CA LEU A 105 -5.29 -0.24 25.36
C LEU A 105 -5.83 0.75 26.42
N PRO A 106 -7.11 1.13 26.35
CA PRO A 106 -7.71 2.06 27.28
C PRO A 106 -7.86 1.49 28.71
N SER A 107 -7.75 2.37 29.72
CA SER A 107 -7.95 2.07 31.15
C SER A 107 -9.36 1.50 31.43
N GLN A 108 -9.55 0.80 32.56
CA GLN A 108 -10.83 0.15 32.90
C GLN A 108 -12.02 1.12 32.90
N ASN A 109 -11.81 2.37 33.32
CA ASN A 109 -12.86 3.41 33.31
C ASN A 109 -13.26 3.84 31.90
N LEU A 110 -12.31 3.87 30.96
CA LEU A 110 -12.59 4.17 29.56
C LEU A 110 -13.31 3.00 28.87
N LYS A 111 -13.01 1.74 29.23
CA LYS A 111 -13.78 0.56 28.76
C LYS A 111 -15.27 0.62 29.14
N ALA A 112 -15.59 1.07 30.36
CA ALA A 112 -16.98 1.21 30.81
C ALA A 112 -17.73 2.32 30.05
N CYS A 113 -17.08 3.46 29.78
CA CYS A 113 -17.65 4.52 28.94
C CYS A 113 -17.88 4.05 27.49
N LEU A 114 -16.94 3.28 26.92
CA LEU A 114 -17.05 2.72 25.57
C LEU A 114 -18.21 1.73 25.44
N ALA A 115 -18.39 0.84 26.43
CA ALA A 115 -19.50 -0.12 26.46
C ALA A 115 -20.89 0.55 26.53
N ARG A 116 -20.95 1.77 27.08
CA ARG A 116 -22.18 2.56 27.16
C ARG A 116 -22.48 3.26 25.84
N ALA A 117 -21.46 3.78 25.16
CA ALA A 117 -21.55 4.35 23.81
C ALA A 117 -21.83 3.30 22.72
N ASP A 118 -21.44 2.03 22.93
CA ASP A 118 -21.74 0.93 22.00
C ASP A 118 -23.24 0.62 21.88
N LYS A 119 -24.07 1.09 22.83
CA LYS A 119 -25.53 0.93 22.77
C LYS A 119 -26.23 2.04 21.98
N ASP A 120 -25.53 3.13 21.67
CA ASP A 120 -26.10 4.27 20.96
C ASP A 120 -26.02 4.06 19.44
N VAL A 121 -27.17 3.75 18.81
CA VAL A 121 -27.27 3.52 17.35
C VAL A 121 -26.72 4.70 16.54
N ARG A 122 -26.88 5.94 17.02
CA ARG A 122 -26.33 7.14 16.37
C ARG A 122 -24.80 7.17 16.42
N ALA A 123 -24.21 6.81 17.56
CA ALA A 123 -22.76 6.73 17.68
C ALA A 123 -22.20 5.59 16.81
N GLN A 124 -22.89 4.45 16.72
CA GLN A 124 -22.52 3.34 15.84
C GLN A 124 -22.49 3.74 14.36
N ARG A 125 -23.50 4.46 13.87
CA ARG A 125 -23.53 4.96 12.48
C ARG A 125 -22.39 5.93 12.19
N ALA A 126 -22.20 6.92 13.06
CA ALA A 126 -21.10 7.88 12.92
C ALA A 126 -19.73 7.17 12.92
N MET A 127 -19.53 6.15 13.76
CA MET A 127 -18.31 5.36 13.76
C MET A 127 -18.08 4.57 12.48
N GLN A 128 -19.13 4.02 11.87
CA GLN A 128 -19.02 3.31 10.60
C GLN A 128 -18.64 4.28 9.46
N GLU A 129 -19.28 5.45 9.41
CA GLU A 129 -18.95 6.51 8.44
C GLU A 129 -17.49 6.95 8.56
N TRP A 130 -17.04 7.19 9.80
CA TRP A 130 -15.65 7.52 10.09
C TRP A 130 -14.68 6.40 9.74
N HIS A 131 -15.06 5.15 9.99
CA HIS A 131 -14.22 4.02 9.62
C HIS A 131 -14.01 3.96 8.10
N LEU A 132 -15.08 4.07 7.31
CA LEU A 132 -15.00 4.11 5.85
C LEU A 132 -14.17 5.29 5.35
N ARG A 133 -14.38 6.48 5.91
CA ARG A 133 -13.61 7.68 5.57
C ARG A 133 -12.12 7.47 5.82
N LEU A 134 -11.75 6.93 6.98
CA LEU A 134 -10.36 6.70 7.34
C LEU A 134 -9.71 5.60 6.50
N MET A 135 -10.44 4.53 6.17
CA MET A 135 -9.96 3.53 5.23
C MET A 135 -9.67 4.15 3.86
N TYR A 136 -10.58 4.96 3.33
CA TYR A 136 -10.37 5.68 2.08
C TYR A 136 -9.13 6.57 2.12
N MET A 137 -9.00 7.42 3.15
CA MET A 137 -7.83 8.30 3.32
C MET A 137 -6.51 7.50 3.41
N THR A 138 -6.55 6.31 4.01
CA THR A 138 -5.38 5.43 4.13
C THR A 138 -4.97 4.88 2.76
N TYR A 139 -5.92 4.33 2.01
CA TYR A 139 -5.66 3.86 0.65
C TYR A 139 -5.26 4.98 -0.30
N GLU A 140 -5.87 6.16 -0.17
CA GLU A 140 -5.53 7.32 -1.00
C GLU A 140 -4.10 7.79 -0.73
N ALA A 141 -3.71 7.91 0.55
CA ALA A 141 -2.37 8.29 0.95
C ALA A 141 -1.32 7.27 0.49
N LEU A 142 -1.54 5.98 0.76
CA LEU A 142 -0.63 4.91 0.36
C LEU A 142 -0.52 4.81 -1.17
N GLY A 143 -1.66 4.82 -1.87
CA GLY A 143 -1.72 4.78 -3.32
C GLY A 143 -1.01 5.96 -3.96
N ALA A 144 -1.16 7.18 -3.42
CA ALA A 144 -0.45 8.35 -3.92
C ALA A 144 1.07 8.22 -3.81
N MET A 145 1.58 7.63 -2.72
CA MET A 145 3.02 7.36 -2.56
C MET A 145 3.49 6.28 -3.54
N ARG A 146 2.80 5.14 -3.60
CA ARG A 146 3.13 4.03 -4.51
C ARG A 146 3.09 4.46 -5.98
N ILE A 147 2.17 5.37 -6.36
CA ILE A 147 2.15 5.97 -7.72
C ILE A 147 3.44 6.74 -8.02
N SER A 148 4.01 7.46 -7.04
CA SER A 148 5.27 8.20 -7.22
C SER A 148 6.49 7.28 -7.29
N GLU A 149 6.40 6.09 -6.70
CA GLU A 149 7.45 5.08 -6.63
C GLU A 149 7.30 3.98 -7.69
N MET A 150 6.23 4.02 -8.50
CA MET A 150 5.82 2.92 -9.40
C MET A 150 6.91 2.49 -10.37
N PHE A 151 7.79 3.40 -10.78
CA PHE A 151 8.93 3.04 -11.61
C PHE A 151 9.88 2.09 -10.89
N GLU A 152 10.28 2.41 -9.65
CA GLU A 152 11.19 1.56 -8.86
C GLU A 152 10.50 0.25 -8.49
N ILE A 153 9.22 0.29 -8.11
CA ILE A 153 8.44 -0.91 -7.81
C ILE A 153 8.49 -1.89 -9.01
N VAL A 154 8.37 -1.40 -10.24
CA VAL A 154 8.45 -2.28 -11.41
C VAL A 154 9.88 -2.73 -11.70
N VAL A 155 10.91 -1.91 -11.42
CA VAL A 155 12.33 -2.31 -11.56
C VAL A 155 12.67 -3.43 -10.58
N ASP A 156 12.19 -3.35 -9.34
CA ASP A 156 12.50 -4.29 -8.25
C ASP A 156 11.60 -5.55 -8.26
N TYR A 157 10.76 -5.73 -9.28
CA TYR A 157 9.90 -6.91 -9.41
C TYR A 157 10.73 -8.13 -9.86
N PRO A 158 10.60 -9.31 -9.23
CA PRO A 158 9.47 -9.78 -8.41
C PRO A 158 9.57 -9.52 -6.90
N ASP A 159 10.70 -9.05 -6.39
CA ASP A 159 10.90 -8.83 -4.95
C ASP A 159 9.93 -7.77 -4.39
N SER A 160 9.52 -6.82 -5.22
CA SER A 160 8.53 -5.78 -4.92
C SER A 160 7.06 -6.22 -4.99
N HIS A 161 6.76 -7.51 -5.18
CA HIS A 161 5.39 -8.03 -5.30
C HIS A 161 4.44 -7.57 -4.17
N PRO A 162 4.84 -7.48 -2.89
CA PRO A 162 3.98 -6.94 -1.84
C PRO A 162 3.51 -5.50 -2.10
N ALA A 163 4.37 -4.62 -2.62
CA ALA A 163 3.96 -3.27 -3.02
C ALA A 163 3.01 -3.25 -4.23
N VAL A 164 3.08 -4.25 -5.11
CA VAL A 164 2.15 -4.43 -6.22
C VAL A 164 0.75 -4.77 -5.68
N LEU A 165 0.65 -5.68 -4.70
CA LEU A 165 -0.61 -6.00 -4.02
C LEU A 165 -1.21 -4.81 -3.31
N ASP A 166 -0.38 -4.02 -2.60
CA ASP A 166 -0.80 -2.76 -1.98
C ASP A 166 -1.37 -1.79 -3.01
N MET A 167 -0.69 -1.62 -4.16
CA MET A 167 -1.16 -0.74 -5.23
C MET A 167 -2.50 -1.22 -5.81
N ALA A 168 -2.65 -2.53 -6.02
CA ALA A 168 -3.91 -3.13 -6.48
C ALA A 168 -5.05 -2.85 -5.50
N ALA A 169 -4.81 -3.03 -4.20
CA ALA A 169 -5.79 -2.71 -3.16
C ALA A 169 -6.12 -1.20 -3.13
N CYS A 170 -5.14 -0.32 -3.28
CA CYS A 170 -5.35 1.11 -3.32
C CYS A 170 -6.23 1.52 -4.52
N LEU A 171 -5.97 1.01 -5.72
CA LEU A 171 -6.77 1.33 -6.90
C LEU A 171 -8.20 0.81 -6.80
N ARG A 172 -8.41 -0.41 -6.27
CA ARG A 172 -9.77 -0.96 -6.07
C ARG A 172 -10.64 -0.12 -5.12
N ASN A 173 -10.02 0.56 -4.15
CA ASN A 173 -10.73 1.29 -3.11
C ASN A 173 -10.69 2.82 -3.30
N THR A 174 -10.11 3.34 -4.38
CA THR A 174 -9.94 4.78 -4.60
C THR A 174 -10.14 5.20 -6.06
N ASN A 175 -10.13 6.50 -6.33
CA ASN A 175 -10.28 7.08 -7.67
C ASN A 175 -8.93 7.45 -8.31
N LEU A 176 -7.84 6.74 -7.97
CA LEU A 176 -6.48 7.12 -8.35
C LEU A 176 -6.04 6.69 -9.76
N HIS A 177 -6.85 5.93 -10.51
CA HIS A 177 -6.50 5.35 -11.82
C HIS A 177 -5.95 6.37 -12.83
N SER A 178 -6.61 7.52 -13.00
CA SER A 178 -6.16 8.55 -13.96
C SER A 178 -4.78 9.13 -13.56
N ARG A 179 -4.59 9.38 -12.27
CA ARG A 179 -3.32 9.86 -11.71
C ARG A 179 -2.21 8.82 -11.88
N PHE A 180 -2.51 7.55 -11.63
CA PHE A 180 -1.59 6.43 -11.85
C PHE A 180 -1.08 6.43 -13.30
N VAL A 181 -2.00 6.42 -14.28
CA VAL A 181 -1.65 6.35 -15.71
C VAL A 181 -0.82 7.56 -16.12
N SER A 182 -1.23 8.77 -15.72
CA SER A 182 -0.51 10.00 -16.06
C SER A 182 0.90 10.00 -15.47
N SER A 183 1.03 9.77 -14.16
CA SER A 183 2.30 9.81 -13.44
C SER A 183 3.27 8.73 -13.94
N PHE A 184 2.79 7.49 -14.09
CA PHE A 184 3.65 6.39 -14.49
C PHE A 184 4.13 6.53 -15.94
N ARG A 185 3.29 7.04 -16.85
CA ARG A 185 3.73 7.38 -18.22
C ARG A 185 4.82 8.46 -18.23
N VAL A 186 4.70 9.49 -17.39
CA VAL A 186 5.73 10.53 -17.26
C VAL A 186 7.04 9.91 -16.75
N ALA A 187 6.98 9.02 -15.75
CA ALA A 187 8.15 8.32 -15.24
C ALA A 187 8.84 7.46 -16.31
N LEU A 188 8.07 6.65 -17.06
CA LEU A 188 8.61 5.84 -18.17
C LEU A 188 9.28 6.70 -19.24
N CYS A 189 8.62 7.77 -19.69
CA CYS A 189 9.17 8.66 -20.72
C CYS A 189 10.45 9.37 -20.27
N SER A 190 10.51 9.80 -19.02
CA SER A 190 11.65 10.58 -18.51
C SER A 190 12.85 9.72 -18.13
N ARG A 191 12.63 8.49 -17.66
CA ARG A 191 13.68 7.64 -17.05
C ARG A 191 14.12 6.46 -17.90
N LEU A 192 13.30 6.00 -18.84
CA LEU A 192 13.57 4.79 -19.63
C LEU A 192 13.57 5.06 -21.14
N LEU A 193 12.61 5.85 -21.63
CA LEU A 193 12.40 6.02 -23.07
C LEU A 193 13.26 7.15 -23.68
N HIS A 194 14.57 7.09 -23.43
CA HIS A 194 15.55 8.03 -23.97
C HIS A 194 16.69 7.31 -24.70
N ALA A 195 17.37 8.04 -25.59
CA ALA A 195 18.42 7.48 -26.46
C ALA A 195 19.57 6.80 -25.69
N GLY A 196 19.85 7.25 -24.46
CA GLY A 196 20.90 6.66 -23.61
C GLY A 196 20.57 5.32 -22.96
N ALA A 197 19.31 4.85 -22.98
CA ALA A 197 18.93 3.59 -22.33
C ALA A 197 19.31 2.40 -23.23
N HIS A 198 19.74 1.28 -22.65
CA HIS A 198 20.02 0.08 -23.44
C HIS A 198 18.72 -0.59 -23.90
N ALA A 199 18.72 -1.14 -25.12
CA ALA A 199 17.55 -1.84 -25.65
C ALA A 199 17.11 -3.01 -24.76
N ARG A 200 18.07 -3.69 -24.13
CA ARG A 200 17.84 -4.78 -23.17
C ARG A 200 17.04 -4.31 -21.96
N ASP A 201 17.45 -3.23 -21.32
CA ASP A 201 16.77 -2.67 -20.14
C ASP A 201 15.33 -2.24 -20.47
N ILE A 202 15.12 -1.64 -21.65
CA ILE A 202 13.78 -1.23 -22.09
C ILE A 202 12.86 -2.46 -22.27
N VAL A 203 13.37 -3.54 -22.86
CA VAL A 203 12.60 -4.77 -23.06
C VAL A 203 12.29 -5.43 -21.71
N HIS A 204 13.28 -5.54 -20.82
CA HIS A 204 13.09 -6.10 -19.48
C HIS A 204 12.08 -5.33 -18.66
N GLN A 205 12.24 -4.02 -18.58
CA GLN A 205 11.30 -3.16 -17.87
C GLN A 205 9.89 -3.24 -18.48
N TYR A 206 9.77 -3.44 -19.80
CA TYR A 206 8.46 -3.63 -20.43
C TYR A 206 7.82 -4.96 -20.04
N VAL A 207 8.58 -6.06 -19.98
CA VAL A 207 8.10 -7.36 -19.51
C VAL A 207 7.67 -7.28 -18.05
N ALA A 208 8.50 -6.70 -17.17
CA ALA A 208 8.16 -6.47 -15.77
C ALA A 208 6.90 -5.60 -15.63
N THR A 209 6.78 -4.53 -16.42
CA THR A 209 5.58 -3.68 -16.46
C THR A 209 4.33 -4.48 -16.82
N ILE A 210 4.42 -5.41 -17.79
CA ILE A 210 3.28 -6.26 -18.16
C ILE A 210 2.88 -7.18 -16.99
N ARG A 211 3.86 -7.79 -16.29
CA ARG A 211 3.61 -8.67 -15.14
C ARG A 211 2.91 -7.90 -14.02
N VAL A 212 3.53 -6.79 -13.57
CA VAL A 212 3.00 -5.93 -12.50
C VAL A 212 1.59 -5.41 -12.84
N LEU A 213 1.36 -4.89 -14.05
CA LEU A 213 0.06 -4.33 -14.40
C LEU A 213 -1.05 -5.39 -14.53
N ARG A 214 -0.71 -6.65 -14.86
CA ARG A 214 -1.69 -7.75 -14.88
C ARG A 214 -2.12 -8.17 -13.48
N GLU A 215 -1.21 -8.08 -12.50
CA GLU A 215 -1.56 -8.32 -11.09
C GLU A 215 -2.40 -7.18 -10.52
N ILE A 216 -2.08 -5.93 -10.86
CA ILE A 216 -2.84 -4.75 -10.41
C ILE A 216 -4.24 -4.71 -11.02
N ASP A 217 -4.35 -4.95 -12.34
CA ASP A 217 -5.58 -4.87 -13.10
C ASP A 217 -5.67 -6.04 -14.10
N PRO A 218 -6.33 -7.15 -13.72
CA PRO A 218 -6.53 -8.31 -14.58
C PRO A 218 -7.33 -7.99 -15.87
N SER A 219 -8.09 -6.90 -15.92
CA SER A 219 -8.82 -6.49 -17.14
C SER A 219 -7.89 -6.02 -18.26
N GLY A 220 -6.65 -5.62 -17.92
CA GLY A 220 -5.66 -5.09 -18.85
C GLY A 220 -5.91 -3.64 -19.30
N ALA A 221 -6.89 -2.94 -18.73
CA ALA A 221 -7.19 -1.55 -19.08
C ALA A 221 -6.02 -0.60 -18.73
N LEU A 222 -5.42 -0.76 -17.54
CA LEU A 222 -4.23 0.01 -17.14
C LEU A 222 -3.04 -0.26 -18.07
N LEU A 223 -2.79 -1.53 -18.40
CA LEU A 223 -1.72 -1.92 -19.32
C LEU A 223 -1.93 -1.28 -20.70
N ALA A 224 -3.13 -1.31 -21.24
CA ALA A 224 -3.45 -0.68 -22.52
C ALA A 224 -3.18 0.83 -22.50
N ALA A 225 -3.53 1.51 -21.40
CA ALA A 225 -3.35 2.95 -21.25
C ALA A 225 -1.87 3.37 -21.08
N VAL A 226 -1.06 2.58 -20.37
CA VAL A 226 0.34 2.88 -20.06
C VAL A 226 1.31 2.39 -21.16
N ALA A 227 1.01 1.29 -21.83
CA ALA A 227 1.95 0.65 -22.77
C ALA A 227 2.11 1.39 -24.12
N SER A 228 1.22 2.34 -24.44
CA SER A 228 1.27 3.08 -25.72
C SER A 228 2.64 3.75 -26.01
N PRO A 229 3.23 4.56 -25.11
CA PRO A 229 4.56 5.13 -25.30
C PRO A 229 5.67 4.06 -25.46
N LEU A 230 5.64 2.99 -24.65
CA LEU A 230 6.60 1.88 -24.74
C LEU A 230 6.57 1.21 -26.12
N ARG A 231 5.38 0.82 -26.59
CA ARG A 231 5.18 0.19 -27.90
C ARG A 231 5.57 1.08 -29.06
N ARG A 232 5.36 2.40 -28.93
CA ARG A 232 5.80 3.37 -29.94
C ARG A 232 7.32 3.45 -29.98
N TYR A 233 7.96 3.57 -28.83
CA TYR A 233 9.41 3.71 -28.73
C TYR A 233 10.14 2.49 -29.27
N LEU A 234 9.74 1.28 -28.84
CA LEU A 234 10.33 0.02 -29.31
C LEU A 234 10.23 -0.12 -30.83
N ARG A 235 9.06 0.17 -31.44
CA ARG A 235 8.90 0.09 -32.91
C ARG A 235 9.79 1.06 -33.69
N GLN A 236 10.10 2.22 -33.12
CA GLN A 236 10.91 3.24 -33.78
C GLN A 236 12.41 2.98 -33.64
N ARG A 237 12.82 2.13 -32.70
CA ARG A 237 14.22 1.92 -32.36
C ARG A 237 14.73 0.57 -32.92
N PRO A 238 15.59 0.57 -33.95
CA PRO A 238 15.85 -0.61 -34.79
C PRO A 238 16.65 -1.73 -34.11
N ASP A 239 17.43 -1.43 -33.06
CA ASP A 239 18.20 -2.40 -32.27
C ASP A 239 17.32 -3.27 -31.36
N THR A 240 16.11 -2.81 -31.02
CA THR A 240 15.21 -3.51 -30.10
C THR A 240 14.68 -4.83 -30.66
N ALA A 241 14.37 -4.90 -31.96
CA ALA A 241 13.90 -6.14 -32.59
C ALA A 241 14.96 -7.24 -32.51
N ARG A 242 16.23 -6.90 -32.77
CA ARG A 242 17.36 -7.83 -32.63
C ARG A 242 17.55 -8.26 -31.18
N CYS A 243 17.42 -7.33 -30.25
CA CYS A 243 17.50 -7.61 -28.81
C CYS A 243 16.42 -8.60 -28.36
N VAL A 244 15.15 -8.38 -28.74
CA VAL A 244 14.04 -9.30 -28.42
C VAL A 244 14.30 -10.69 -28.97
N VAL A 245 14.71 -10.81 -30.24
CA VAL A 245 15.03 -12.11 -30.84
C VAL A 245 16.14 -12.80 -30.06
N ALA A 246 17.21 -12.08 -29.69
CA ALA A 246 18.30 -12.63 -28.91
C ALA A 246 17.84 -13.12 -27.53
N LEU A 247 17.02 -12.35 -26.81
CA LEU A 247 16.48 -12.73 -25.50
C LEU A 247 15.59 -13.99 -25.59
N VAL A 248 14.82 -14.13 -26.67
CA VAL A 248 13.95 -15.30 -26.91
C VAL A 248 14.74 -16.54 -27.35
N THR A 249 15.84 -16.39 -28.10
CA THR A 249 16.59 -17.56 -28.64
C THR A 249 17.78 -17.99 -27.80
N LYS A 250 18.47 -17.05 -27.16
CA LYS A 250 19.72 -17.33 -26.41
C LYS A 250 19.56 -17.16 -24.90
N GLY A 251 18.38 -16.75 -24.46
CA GLY A 251 18.17 -16.30 -23.09
C GLY A 251 18.96 -15.03 -22.79
N ASP A 252 19.00 -14.69 -21.51
CA ASP A 252 19.57 -13.43 -21.05
C ASP A 252 21.10 -13.43 -20.95
N GLY A 253 21.79 -14.53 -21.23
CA GLY A 253 23.24 -14.64 -21.04
C GLY A 253 23.70 -14.63 -19.57
N ASP A 254 22.82 -14.24 -18.64
CA ASP A 254 23.06 -14.12 -17.19
C ASP A 254 22.42 -15.27 -16.38
N GLY A 255 22.12 -16.41 -17.01
CA GLY A 255 21.54 -17.58 -16.34
C GLY A 255 20.03 -17.50 -16.10
N ASN A 256 19.37 -16.41 -16.49
CA ASN A 256 17.91 -16.35 -16.54
C ASN A 256 17.36 -17.14 -17.73
N PRO A 257 16.25 -17.89 -17.54
CA PRO A 257 15.61 -18.65 -18.60
C PRO A 257 15.22 -17.73 -19.77
N SER A 258 15.11 -18.31 -20.96
CA SER A 258 14.64 -17.53 -22.10
C SER A 258 13.26 -16.96 -21.82
N LEU A 259 12.95 -15.77 -22.36
CA LEU A 259 11.59 -15.21 -22.33
C LEU A 259 10.54 -16.23 -22.83
N LEU A 260 10.93 -17.15 -23.72
CA LEU A 260 10.06 -18.24 -24.18
C LEU A 260 9.73 -19.23 -23.07
N GLU A 261 10.73 -19.64 -22.28
CA GLU A 261 10.58 -20.57 -21.16
C GLU A 261 9.77 -19.92 -20.05
N GLU A 262 9.99 -18.64 -19.75
CA GLU A 262 9.17 -17.89 -18.80
C GLU A 262 7.69 -17.83 -19.21
N LEU A 263 7.41 -17.64 -20.50
CA LEU A 263 6.03 -17.64 -21.02
C LEU A 263 5.37 -19.03 -20.92
N GLN A 264 6.14 -20.09 -21.18
CA GLN A 264 5.66 -21.47 -21.02
C GLN A 264 5.36 -21.78 -19.55
N GLN A 265 6.24 -21.35 -18.65
CA GLN A 265 6.05 -21.50 -17.20
C GLN A 265 4.80 -20.73 -16.72
N GLY A 266 4.66 -19.45 -17.10
CA GLY A 266 3.50 -18.65 -16.72
C GLY A 266 2.18 -19.18 -17.30
N ALA A 267 2.19 -19.81 -18.47
CA ALA A 267 1.03 -20.48 -19.03
C ALA A 267 0.67 -21.77 -18.24
N ALA A 268 1.67 -22.53 -17.79
CA ALA A 268 1.48 -23.71 -16.96
C ALA A 268 0.92 -23.35 -15.57
N ASP A 269 1.45 -22.30 -14.94
CA ASP A 269 0.99 -21.81 -13.64
C ASP A 269 -0.46 -21.30 -13.71
N ALA A 270 -0.82 -20.59 -14.78
CA ALA A 270 -2.19 -20.15 -15.02
C ALA A 270 -3.17 -21.32 -15.23
N ALA A 271 -2.73 -22.37 -15.94
CA ALA A 271 -3.53 -23.59 -16.11
C ALA A 271 -3.73 -24.37 -14.80
N ALA A 272 -2.71 -24.40 -13.93
CA ALA A 272 -2.79 -25.05 -12.62
C ALA A 272 -3.71 -24.31 -11.63
N ALA A 273 -3.79 -22.98 -11.73
CA ALA A 273 -4.68 -22.16 -10.90
C ALA A 273 -6.16 -22.27 -11.30
N GLY A 274 -6.46 -22.51 -12.59
CA GLY A 274 -7.83 -22.62 -13.10
C GLY A 274 -8.49 -23.99 -12.93
N GLY A 275 -7.76 -25.01 -12.45
CA GLY A 275 -8.24 -26.40 -12.35
C GLY A 275 -8.74 -26.85 -10.97
N ARG A 276 -8.98 -25.93 -10.01
CA ARG A 276 -9.32 -26.29 -8.61
C ARG A 276 -10.78 -26.11 -8.20
N ASP A 277 -11.68 -25.69 -9.09
CA ASP A 277 -13.05 -25.31 -8.70
C ASP A 277 -14.19 -26.23 -9.19
N GLU A 278 -13.92 -27.43 -9.77
CA GLU A 278 -15.01 -28.29 -10.31
C GLU A 278 -15.28 -29.66 -9.65
N ASP A 279 -14.48 -30.13 -8.68
CA ASP A 279 -14.59 -31.55 -8.23
C ASP A 279 -15.20 -31.81 -6.83
N ASP A 280 -15.80 -30.82 -6.14
CA ASP A 280 -16.36 -31.01 -4.78
C ASP A 280 -17.88 -30.74 -4.65
N ALA A 281 -18.65 -31.13 -5.67
CA ALA A 281 -20.11 -31.21 -5.58
C ALA A 281 -20.67 -32.43 -6.33
N ALA A 282 -20.59 -33.59 -5.70
CA ALA A 282 -21.40 -34.78 -6.03
C ALA A 282 -21.88 -35.47 -4.75
#